data_AF-A0A2S9F264-F1
#
_entry.id   AF-A0A2S9F264-F1
#
_cell.length_a   1.000
_cell.length_b   1.000
_cell.length_c   1.000
_cell.angle_alpha   90.00
_cell.angle_beta   90.00
_cell.angle_gamma   90.00
#
_symmetry.space_group_name_H-M   'P 1'
#
loop_
_entity.id
_entity.type
_entity.pdbx_description
1 polymer ?
#
loop_
_entity_poly.entity_id
_entity_poly.type
_entity_poly.pdbx_seq_one_letter_code
_entity_poly.pdbx_strand_id
1 'polypeptide(L)'
;MAEGGPGSHAFSTVSSETVYVGKILALRADEVRMPGGGTARREVVEHFGAVAVVALDDDGRIVLIHQYRHPYGRRLWELPAGLLD
;
A
#
# COMPACT_ATOMS: atom_id res chain seq x y z
N MET A 1 -23.99 -17.38 24.02
CA MET A 1 -23.40 -17.97 22.79
C MET A 1 -22.21 -17.11 22.43
N ALA A 2 -21.01 -17.67 22.45
CA ALA A 2 -19.78 -16.89 22.31
C ALA A 2 -19.62 -16.40 20.87
N GLU A 3 -19.81 -15.10 20.63
CA GLU A 3 -19.43 -14.49 19.36
C GLU A 3 -17.91 -14.34 19.28
N GLY A 4 -17.32 -14.96 18.27
CA GLY A 4 -16.04 -14.56 17.69
C GLY A 4 -14.79 -15.31 18.15
N GLY A 5 -14.21 -16.11 17.25
CA GLY A 5 -12.88 -16.68 17.42
C GLY A 5 -11.77 -15.65 17.22
N PRO A 6 -10.50 -15.98 17.55
CA PRO A 6 -9.37 -15.10 17.28
C PRO A 6 -9.36 -14.60 15.82
N GLY A 7 -9.28 -13.29 15.63
CA GLY A 7 -9.25 -12.66 14.30
C GLY A 7 -10.62 -12.39 13.66
N SER A 8 -11.75 -12.72 14.30
CA SER A 8 -13.08 -12.50 13.74
C SER A 8 -13.66 -11.10 14.00
N HIS A 9 -12.84 -10.14 14.39
CA HIS A 9 -13.34 -8.82 14.75
C HIS A 9 -13.73 -8.01 13.50
N ALA A 10 -14.91 -7.39 13.55
CA ALA A 10 -15.32 -6.42 12.54
C ALA A 10 -14.75 -5.03 12.87
N PHE A 11 -14.28 -4.34 11.84
CA PHE A 11 -13.81 -2.96 11.90
C PHE A 11 -14.68 -2.12 10.97
N SER A 12 -15.03 -0.91 11.39
CA SER A 12 -15.78 0.05 10.56
C SER A 12 -15.17 1.43 10.67
N THR A 13 -15.08 2.12 9.54
CA THR A 13 -14.68 3.53 9.49
C THR A 13 -15.83 4.39 10.01
N VAL A 14 -15.54 5.26 10.96
CA VAL A 14 -16.45 6.21 11.60
C VAL A 14 -16.45 7.53 10.85
N SER A 15 -15.26 8.01 10.52
CA SER A 15 -15.05 9.20 9.69
C SER A 15 -13.76 9.03 8.90
N SER A 16 -13.63 9.80 7.83
CA SER A 16 -12.47 9.81 6.95
C SER A 16 -12.21 11.25 6.53
N GLU A 17 -10.93 11.64 6.54
CA GLU A 17 -10.46 12.95 6.14
C GLU A 17 -9.32 12.81 5.14
N THR A 18 -9.38 13.55 4.04
CA THR A 18 -8.25 13.70 3.13
C THR A 18 -7.29 14.74 3.68
N VAL A 19 -6.12 14.31 4.13
CA VAL A 19 -5.07 15.16 4.72
C VAL A 19 -4.22 15.80 3.64
N TYR A 20 -3.96 15.07 2.55
CA TYR A 20 -3.13 15.54 1.44
C TYR A 20 -3.51 14.86 0.14
N VAL A 21 -3.45 15.60 -0.97
CA VAL A 21 -3.58 15.07 -2.33
C VAL A 21 -2.36 15.50 -3.14
N GLY A 22 -1.62 14.51 -3.63
CA GLY A 22 -0.49 14.70 -4.54
C GLY A 22 -0.80 14.18 -5.94
N LYS A 23 0.24 14.10 -6.77
CA LYS A 23 0.11 13.64 -8.17
C LYS A 23 -0.14 12.13 -8.30
N ILE A 24 0.51 11.33 -7.46
CA ILE A 24 0.51 9.85 -7.55
C ILE A 24 -0.03 9.15 -6.30
N LEU A 25 -0.29 9.91 -5.24
CA LEU A 25 -0.78 9.40 -3.97
C LEU A 25 -1.63 10.44 -3.23
N ALA A 26 -2.44 9.97 -2.30
CA ALA A 26 -3.12 10.79 -1.30
C ALA A 26 -2.85 10.23 0.11
N LEU A 27 -2.96 11.09 1.12
CA LEU A 27 -2.95 10.69 2.53
C LEU A 27 -4.36 10.88 3.09
N ARG A 28 -4.94 9.79 3.60
CA ARG A 28 -6.24 9.77 4.25
C ARG A 28 -6.09 9.40 5.73
N ALA A 29 -6.82 10.07 6.60
CA ALA A 29 -6.89 9.75 8.02
C ALA A 29 -8.31 9.25 8.35
N ASP A 30 -8.40 7.98 8.76
CA ASP A 30 -9.65 7.31 9.11
C ASP A 30 -9.75 7.17 10.63
N GLU A 31 -10.90 7.52 11.22
CA GLU A 31 -11.26 7.06 12.56
C GLU A 31 -11.92 5.69 12.44
N VAL A 32 -11.32 4.67 13.05
CA VAL A 32 -11.79 3.28 12.94
C VAL A 32 -12.32 2.79 14.28
N ARG A 33 -13.51 2.18 14.27
CA ARG A 33 -14.08 1.54 15.46
C ARG A 33 -13.31 0.28 15.80
N MET A 34 -12.85 0.20 17.05
CA MET A 34 -12.03 -0.91 17.52
C MET A 34 -12.88 -1.98 18.21
N PRO A 35 -12.43 -3.25 18.19
CA PRO A 35 -13.06 -4.32 18.94
C PRO A 35 -12.92 -4.06 20.44
N GLY A 36 -13.99 -4.27 21.20
CA GLY A 36 -14.04 -3.90 22.62
C GLY A 36 -14.41 -2.44 22.89
N GLY A 37 -14.67 -1.65 21.84
CA GLY A 37 -15.13 -0.26 21.95
C GLY A 37 -14.04 0.78 21.65
N GLY A 38 -14.44 2.04 21.65
CA GLY A 38 -13.57 3.17 21.29
C GLY A 38 -13.26 3.29 19.79
N THR A 39 -12.44 4.29 19.46
CA THR A 39 -11.94 4.52 18.09
C THR A 39 -10.42 4.68 18.10
N ALA A 40 -9.81 4.44 16.95
CA ALA A 40 -8.40 4.70 16.71
C ALA A 40 -8.20 5.34 15.33
N ARG A 41 -7.32 6.33 15.28
CA ARG A 41 -6.91 6.97 14.03
C ARG A 41 -5.97 6.07 13.22
N ARG A 42 -6.23 5.94 11.93
CA ARG A 42 -5.41 5.21 10.95
C ARG A 42 -5.06 6.12 9.79
N GLU A 43 -3.78 6.26 9.53
CA GLU A 43 -3.27 6.97 8.36
C GLU A 43 -3.06 5.98 7.21
N VAL A 44 -3.65 6.28 6.07
CA VAL A 44 -3.68 5.43 4.88
C VAL A 44 -3.07 6.22 3.73
N VAL A 45 -1.97 5.71 3.18
CA VAL A 45 -1.43 6.20 1.91
C VAL A 45 -2.19 5.50 0.78
N GLU A 46 -3.03 6.26 0.08
CA GLU A 46 -3.71 5.80 -1.12
C GLU A 46 -2.79 6.01 -2.32
N HIS A 47 -2.62 4.96 -3.13
CA HIS A 47 -1.74 4.95 -4.29
C HIS A 47 -2.47 4.23 -5.42
N PHE A 48 -2.19 4.58 -6.69
CA PHE A 48 -2.84 3.95 -7.85
C PHE A 48 -2.69 2.41 -7.91
N GLY A 49 -1.77 1.86 -7.14
CA GLY A 49 -1.27 0.52 -7.34
C GLY A 49 -0.19 0.51 -8.42
N ALA A 50 0.42 -0.65 -8.62
CA ALA A 50 1.49 -0.81 -9.60
C ALA A 50 1.55 -2.26 -10.06
N VAL A 51 2.14 -2.45 -11.24
CA VAL A 51 2.50 -3.77 -11.77
C VAL A 51 4.02 -3.86 -11.90
N ALA A 52 4.56 -5.06 -11.75
CA ALA A 52 5.94 -5.38 -12.05
C ALA A 52 5.99 -6.59 -12.98
N VAL A 53 6.98 -6.64 -13.85
CA VAL A 53 7.14 -7.70 -14.87
C VAL A 53 8.43 -8.47 -14.62
N VAL A 54 8.31 -9.79 -14.53
CA VAL A 54 9.46 -10.70 -14.63
C VAL A 54 9.52 -11.23 -16.06
N ALA A 55 10.40 -10.66 -16.88
CA ALA A 55 10.67 -11.20 -18.21
C ALA A 55 11.85 -12.18 -18.13
N LEU A 56 11.57 -13.46 -18.41
CA LEU A 56 12.50 -14.57 -18.38
C LEU A 56 12.90 -14.93 -19.82
N ASP A 57 14.19 -15.08 -20.09
CA ASP A 57 14.69 -15.56 -21.39
C ASP A 57 14.88 -17.09 -21.41
N ASP A 58 15.22 -17.64 -22.59
CA ASP A 58 15.42 -19.08 -22.79
C ASP A 58 16.64 -19.64 -22.01
N ASP A 59 17.57 -18.77 -21.59
CA ASP A 59 18.73 -19.11 -20.76
C ASP A 59 18.40 -19.05 -19.25
N GLY A 60 17.15 -18.76 -18.88
CA GLY A 60 16.72 -18.66 -17.49
C GLY A 60 17.16 -17.37 -16.78
N ARG A 61 17.52 -16.32 -17.52
CA ARG A 61 17.90 -15.01 -16.96
C ARG A 61 16.69 -14.08 -16.93
N ILE A 62 16.69 -13.15 -15.97
CA ILE A 62 15.67 -12.10 -15.87
C ILE A 62 16.24 -10.73 -16.20
N VAL A 63 15.42 -9.88 -16.82
CA VAL A 63 15.76 -8.47 -17.02
C VAL A 63 15.58 -7.68 -15.73
N LEU A 64 16.56 -6.85 -15.40
CA LEU A 64 16.48 -5.86 -14.33
C LEU A 64 16.87 -4.49 -14.89
N ILE A 65 16.34 -3.44 -14.27
CA ILE A 65 16.75 -2.05 -14.49
C ILE A 65 17.53 -1.54 -13.29
N HIS A 66 18.47 -0.62 -13.52
CA HIS A 66 19.22 0.05 -12.45
C HIS A 66 18.72 1.48 -12.27
N GLN A 67 17.60 1.64 -11.57
CA GLN A 67 16.84 2.89 -11.50
C GLN A 67 17.22 3.73 -10.28
N TYR A 68 17.38 5.05 -10.46
CA TYR A 68 17.54 5.96 -9.32
C TYR A 68 16.21 6.12 -8.57
N ARG A 69 16.24 5.90 -7.26
CA ARG A 69 15.11 6.14 -6.36
C ARG A 69 15.44 7.27 -5.40
N HIS A 70 14.84 8.44 -5.63
CA HIS A 70 15.03 9.62 -4.78
C HIS A 70 14.79 9.34 -3.28
N PRO A 71 13.77 8.56 -2.85
CA PRO A 71 13.58 8.23 -1.43
C PRO A 71 14.77 7.53 -0.76
N TYR A 72 15.63 6.86 -1.53
CA TYR A 72 16.84 6.19 -1.03
C TYR A 72 18.13 6.92 -1.40
N GLY A 73 18.06 7.99 -2.18
CA GLY A 73 19.22 8.74 -2.65
C GLY A 73 20.21 7.96 -3.52
N ARG A 74 19.83 6.76 -4.02
CA ARG A 74 20.73 5.87 -4.78
C ARG A 74 19.98 5.09 -5.86
N ARG A 75 20.75 4.37 -6.70
CA ARG A 75 20.19 3.44 -7.68
C ARG A 75 19.95 2.06 -7.06
N LEU A 76 18.87 1.43 -7.46
CA LEU A 76 18.47 0.08 -7.06
C LEU A 76 18.32 -0.79 -8.31
N TRP A 77 18.65 -2.07 -8.18
CA TRP A 77 18.29 -3.08 -9.17
C TRP A 77 16.83 -3.50 -8.92
N GLU A 78 15.99 -3.33 -9.94
CA GLU A 78 14.54 -3.52 -9.83
C GLU A 78 14.00 -4.27 -11.05
N LEU A 79 12.85 -4.93 -10.90
CA LEU A 79 12.06 -5.37 -12.04
C LEU A 79 11.52 -4.14 -12.80
N PRO A 80 11.37 -4.20 -14.12
CA PRO A 80 10.54 -3.24 -14.84
C PRO A 80 9.13 -3.19 -14.22
N ALA A 81 8.66 -1.98 -13.90
CA ALA A 81 7.39 -1.75 -13.22
C ALA A 81 6.77 -0.42 -13.66
N GLY A 82 5.46 -0.30 -13.50
CA GLY A 82 4.68 0.89 -13.85
C GLY A 82 3.47 1.07 -12.93
N LEU A 83 2.99 2.31 -12.82
CA LEU A 83 1.77 2.64 -12.09
C LEU A 83 0.54 2.16 -12.87
N LEU A 84 -0.58 1.99 -12.17
CA LEU A 84 -1.89 1.83 -12.79
C LEU A 84 -2.55 3.21 -13.00
N ASP A 85 -1.85 4.09 -13.71
CA ASP A 85 -2.24 5.48 -13.97
C ASP A 85 -2.83 5.75 -15.38
#